data_AF-A0A1N7RN00-F1
#
_entry.id   AF-A0A1N7RN00-F1
#
_cell.length_a   1.000
_cell.length_b   1.000
_cell.length_c   1.000
_cell.angle_alpha   90.00
_cell.angle_beta   90.00
_cell.angle_gamma   90.00
#
_symmetry.space_group_name_H-M   'P 1'
#
loop_
_entity.id
_entity.type
_entity.pdbx_description
1 polymer ?
#
loop_
_entity_poly.entity_id
_entity_poly.type
_entity_poly.pdbx_seq_one_letter_code
_entity_poly.pdbx_strand_id
1 'polypeptide(L)'
;MPPAESHPQNDFMNAARKERKRVEIYLVNGIRLTGCIESFDQYLVMLRTPVGLQGIYKRAISTIQLDTGTRPAPRAGGRPSHGEHAARGPHGAREHREPREQREPYGGAPQAPSDRSSSDGPVVVTRRRRLYGAGNDQGNNNGGNAE
;
A
#
# COMPACT_ATOMS: atom_id res chain seq x y z
N MET A 1 -13.75 32.15 24.59
CA MET A 1 -12.78 31.13 24.14
C MET A 1 -12.16 31.64 22.86
N PRO A 2 -10.83 31.73 22.73
CA PRO A 2 -10.22 32.00 21.43
C PRO A 2 -10.66 30.90 20.45
N PRO A 3 -10.87 31.23 19.16
CA PRO A 3 -11.14 30.20 18.17
C PRO A 3 -9.96 29.23 18.17
N ALA A 4 -10.26 27.94 18.31
CA ALA A 4 -9.22 26.91 18.24
C ALA A 4 -8.52 27.05 16.89
N GLU A 5 -7.20 27.14 16.88
CA GLU A 5 -6.42 27.15 15.65
C GLU A 5 -6.78 25.91 14.83
N SER A 6 -7.08 26.11 13.54
CA SER A 6 -7.36 24.99 12.64
C SER A 6 -6.12 24.10 12.56
N HIS A 7 -6.28 22.81 12.81
CA HIS A 7 -5.21 21.82 12.68
C HIS A 7 -5.58 20.89 11.52
N PRO A 8 -5.17 21.18 10.27
CA PRO A 8 -5.73 20.54 9.08
C PRO A 8 -5.65 19.00 9.10
N GLN A 9 -4.61 18.45 9.74
CA GLN A 9 -4.51 17.00 9.97
C GLN A 9 -5.69 16.49 10.83
N ASN A 10 -5.96 17.13 11.97
CA ASN A 10 -7.02 16.70 12.87
C ASN A 10 -8.39 16.89 12.22
N ASP A 11 -8.56 17.98 11.45
CA ASP A 11 -9.81 18.26 10.74
C ASP A 11 -10.10 17.17 9.70
N PHE A 12 -9.10 16.82 8.88
CA PHE A 12 -9.21 15.71 7.93
C PHE A 12 -9.54 14.37 8.62
N MET A 13 -8.78 14.00 9.65
CA MET A 13 -8.95 12.74 10.35
C MET A 13 -10.31 12.65 11.06
N ASN A 14 -10.76 13.75 11.66
CA ASN A 14 -12.06 13.84 12.31
C ASN A 14 -13.21 13.74 11.30
N ALA A 15 -13.11 14.40 10.15
CA ALA A 15 -14.11 14.30 9.09
C ALA A 15 -14.21 12.86 8.57
N ALA A 16 -13.07 12.24 8.23
CA ALA A 16 -13.02 10.84 7.80
C ALA A 16 -13.59 9.86 8.84
N ARG A 17 -13.28 10.06 10.13
CA ARG A 17 -13.81 9.28 11.25
C ARG A 17 -15.32 9.44 11.41
N LYS A 18 -15.82 10.67 11.48
CA LYS A 18 -17.25 10.98 11.73
C LYS A 18 -18.13 10.41 10.63
N GLU A 19 -17.71 10.55 9.38
CA GLU A 19 -18.45 10.07 8.21
C GLU A 19 -18.19 8.58 7.90
N ARG A 20 -17.36 7.91 8.71
CA ARG A 20 -16.89 6.53 8.50
C ARG A 20 -16.36 6.30 7.07
N LYS A 21 -15.75 7.33 6.49
CA LYS A 21 -15.15 7.25 5.16
C LYS A 21 -14.05 6.20 5.15
N ARG A 22 -14.02 5.42 4.07
CA ARG A 22 -12.96 4.44 3.83
C ARG A 22 -11.68 5.19 3.45
N VAL A 23 -10.57 4.78 4.02
CA VAL A 23 -9.25 5.36 3.80
C VAL A 23 -8.25 4.29 3.42
N GLU A 24 -7.23 4.72 2.69
CA GLU A 24 -6.02 3.96 2.42
C GLU A 24 -4.88 4.60 3.20
N ILE A 25 -4.18 3.80 3.99
CA ILE A 25 -2.99 4.19 4.75
C ILE A 25 -1.80 3.48 4.14
N TYR A 26 -0.89 4.25 3.58
CA TYR A 26 0.38 3.78 3.07
C TYR A 26 1.41 3.89 4.19
N LEU A 27 2.10 2.77 4.45
CA LEU A 27 3.19 2.72 5.40
C LEU A 27 4.51 3.07 4.70
N VAL A 28 5.49 3.50 5.48
CA VAL A 28 6.84 3.85 5.01
C VAL A 28 7.54 2.68 4.29
N ASN A 29 7.21 1.44 4.66
CA ASN A 29 7.74 0.23 4.01
C ASN A 29 6.97 -0.18 2.75
N GLY A 30 6.00 0.63 2.30
CA GLY A 30 5.21 0.39 1.09
C GLY A 30 3.97 -0.49 1.28
N ILE A 31 3.72 -1.03 2.48
CA ILE A 31 2.47 -1.76 2.76
C ILE A 31 1.29 -0.78 2.73
N ARG A 32 0.18 -1.17 2.08
CA ARG A 32 -1.08 -0.43 2.08
C ARG A 32 -2.12 -1.13 2.96
N LEU A 33 -2.68 -0.38 3.90
CA LEU A 33 -3.79 -0.79 4.75
C LEU A 33 -5.05 -0.05 4.33
N THR A 34 -6.19 -0.73 4.32
CA THR A 34 -7.47 -0.13 3.93
C THR A 34 -8.51 -0.39 5.00
N GLY A 35 -9.28 0.63 5.37
CA GLY A 35 -10.29 0.53 6.43
C GLY A 35 -10.97 1.86 6.72
N CYS A 36 -11.62 1.98 7.87
CA CYS A 36 -12.19 3.24 8.35
C CYS A 36 -11.49 3.66 9.64
N ILE A 37 -11.24 4.96 9.82
CA ILE A 37 -10.63 5.47 11.07
C ILE A 37 -11.64 5.35 12.20
N GLU A 38 -11.30 4.59 13.24
CA GLU A 38 -12.11 4.45 14.45
C GLU A 38 -11.81 5.59 15.43
N SER A 39 -10.53 5.86 15.68
CA SER A 39 -10.05 6.93 16.55
C SER A 39 -8.59 7.28 16.21
N PHE A 40 -8.10 8.41 16.72
CA PHE A 40 -6.71 8.83 16.59
C PHE A 40 -6.35 9.77 17.73
N ASP A 41 -5.06 9.87 18.02
CA ASP A 41 -4.49 10.83 18.95
C ASP A 41 -3.26 11.51 18.33
N GLN A 42 -2.37 12.06 19.17
CA GLN A 42 -1.14 12.68 18.73
C GLN A 42 -0.19 11.72 17.99
N TYR A 43 -0.16 10.44 18.34
CA TYR A 43 0.84 9.45 17.91
C TYR A 43 0.28 8.25 17.17
N LEU A 44 -0.98 7.87 17.41
CA LEU A 44 -1.61 6.65 16.91
C LEU A 44 -2.86 6.95 16.08
N VAL A 45 -3.13 6.05 15.13
CA VAL A 45 -4.39 5.95 14.39
C VAL A 45 -4.94 4.55 14.59
N MET A 46 -6.18 4.43 15.06
CA MET A 46 -6.91 3.17 15.16
C MET A 46 -7.69 2.96 13.88
N LEU A 47 -7.29 1.97 13.07
CA LEU A 47 -7.93 1.64 11.80
C LEU A 47 -8.80 0.39 11.99
N ARG A 48 -10.09 0.51 11.68
CA ARG A 48 -11.03 -0.62 11.62
C ARG A 48 -10.99 -1.24 10.24
N THR A 49 -10.70 -2.54 10.19
CA THR A 49 -10.65 -3.37 8.98
C THR A 49 -11.63 -4.55 9.12
N PRO A 50 -11.89 -5.31 8.05
CA PRO A 50 -12.69 -6.55 8.15
C PRO A 50 -12.10 -7.57 9.13
N VAL A 51 -10.77 -7.57 9.31
CA VAL A 51 -10.06 -8.50 10.22
C VAL A 51 -10.16 -8.03 11.68
N GLY A 52 -10.47 -6.77 11.91
CA GLY A 52 -10.61 -6.19 13.24
C GLY A 52 -10.01 -4.80 13.37
N LEU A 53 -9.76 -4.40 14.62
CA LEU A 53 -9.20 -3.10 14.96
C LEU A 53 -7.68 -3.19 15.12
N GLN A 54 -6.94 -2.34 14.41
CA GLN A 54 -5.49 -2.28 14.46
C GLN A 54 -5.00 -0.86 14.80
N GLY A 55 -4.00 -0.76 15.66
CA GLY A 55 -3.33 0.50 15.97
C GLY A 55 -2.10 0.69 15.08
N ILE A 56 -1.98 1.88 14.49
CA ILE A 56 -0.90 2.25 13.58
C ILE A 56 -0.20 3.49 14.13
N TYR A 57 1.10 3.41 14.40
CA TYR A 57 1.90 4.56 14.79
C TYR A 57 2.09 5.50 13.60
N LYS A 58 1.84 6.80 13.80
CA LYS A 58 2.02 7.82 12.76
C LYS A 58 3.43 7.85 12.17
N ARG A 59 4.45 7.49 12.95
CA ARG A 59 5.85 7.37 12.47
C ARG A 59 6.02 6.34 11.35
N ALA A 60 5.16 5.33 11.30
CA ALA A 60 5.19 4.31 10.27
C ALA A 60 4.34 4.68 9.05
N ILE A 61 3.61 5.80 9.07
CA ILE A 61 2.69 6.20 8.02
C ILE A 61 3.40 7.18 7.07
N SER A 62 3.37 6.88 5.78
CA SER A 62 3.83 7.80 4.74
C SER A 62 2.69 8.65 4.18
N THR A 63 1.50 8.09 3.99
CA THR A 63 0.36 8.79 3.37
C THR A 63 -0.98 8.23 3.85
N ILE A 64 -1.97 9.11 3.99
CA ILE A 64 -3.37 8.74 4.22
C ILE A 64 -4.22 9.45 3.18
N GLN A 65 -5.03 8.69 2.45
CA GLN A 65 -5.95 9.23 1.45
C GLN A 65 -7.34 8.61 1.59
N LEU A 66 -8.35 9.31 1.07
CA LEU A 66 -9.69 8.74 0.95
C LEU A 66 -9.68 7.65 -0.13
N ASP A 67 -10.34 6.54 0.15
CA ASP A 67 -10.61 5.50 -0.85
C ASP A 67 -11.83 5.93 -1.66
N THR A 68 -11.60 6.63 -2.77
CA THR A 68 -12.67 7.08 -3.67
C THR A 68 -13.20 5.97 -4.58
N GLY A 69 -12.72 4.73 -4.47
CA GLY A 69 -13.14 3.60 -5.30
C GLY A 69 -12.71 3.69 -6.77
N THR A 70 -12.18 4.83 -7.20
CA THR A 70 -11.62 5.05 -8.54
C THR A 70 -10.15 4.61 -8.53
N ARG A 71 -9.91 3.31 -8.65
CA ARG A 71 -8.57 2.83 -9.02
C ARG A 71 -8.24 3.47 -10.38
N PRO A 72 -7.24 4.35 -10.50
CA PRO A 72 -6.82 4.80 -11.81
C PRO A 72 -6.43 3.54 -12.58
N ALA A 73 -7.14 3.27 -13.67
CA ALA A 73 -6.86 2.14 -14.52
C ALA A 73 -5.35 2.14 -14.84
N PRO A 74 -4.67 0.98 -14.82
CA PRO A 74 -3.31 0.95 -15.33
C PRO A 74 -3.38 1.54 -16.73
N ARG A 75 -2.62 2.62 -16.97
CA ARG A 75 -2.42 3.15 -18.32
C ARG A 75 -1.74 2.03 -19.09
N ALA A 76 -2.54 1.14 -19.67
CA ALA A 76 -2.08 0.22 -20.68
C ALA A 76 -1.49 1.10 -21.76
N GLY A 77 -0.18 1.02 -21.94
CA GLY A 77 0.53 1.66 -23.03
C GLY A 77 -0.04 1.11 -24.33
N GLY A 78 -1.07 1.76 -24.86
CA GLY A 78 -1.59 1.53 -26.18
C GLY A 78 -0.55 2.01 -27.18
N ARG A 79 0.41 1.14 -27.50
CA ARG A 79 1.09 1.18 -28.78
C ARG A 79 0.02 0.87 -29.84
N PRO A 80 -0.30 1.77 -30.77
CA PRO A 80 -1.16 1.41 -31.88
C PRO A 80 -0.46 0.32 -32.70
N SER A 81 -1.09 -0.85 -32.75
CA SER A 81 -0.67 -1.99 -33.56
C SER A 81 -0.96 -1.67 -35.03
N HIS A 82 0.09 -1.81 -35.81
CA HIS A 82 0.15 -1.68 -37.26
C HIS A 82 -0.80 -2.67 -37.95
N GLY A 83 -1.57 -2.19 -38.93
CA GLY A 83 -2.14 -3.04 -39.97
C GLY A 83 -3.46 -2.53 -40.54
N GLU A 84 -3.44 -1.88 -41.70
CA GLU A 84 -4.34 -2.22 -42.81
C GLU A 84 -3.77 -1.72 -44.14
N HIS A 85 -3.77 -2.59 -45.14
CA HIS A 85 -3.23 -2.38 -46.48
C HIS A 85 -4.27 -1.69 -47.39
N ALA A 86 -3.90 -0.63 -48.10
CA ALA A 86 -4.62 -0.21 -49.30
C ALA A 86 -3.70 0.46 -50.35
N ALA A 87 -3.90 0.02 -51.59
CA ALA A 87 -3.58 0.66 -52.88
C ALA A 87 -2.10 0.80 -53.31
N ARG A 88 -1.74 -0.04 -54.29
CA ARG A 88 -0.63 0.14 -55.25
C ARG A 88 -0.72 1.49 -55.96
N GLY A 89 0.40 2.22 -56.01
CA GLY A 89 0.68 3.29 -56.98
C GLY A 89 2.12 3.13 -57.53
N PRO A 90 2.41 3.55 -58.77
CA PRO A 90 3.65 3.20 -59.46
C PRO A 90 4.79 4.23 -59.26
N HIS A 91 6.00 3.70 -59.11
CA HIS A 91 7.34 4.22 -59.45
C HIS A 91 7.75 5.67 -59.09
N GLY A 92 8.83 5.78 -58.30
CA GLY A 92 9.67 6.97 -58.14
C GLY A 92 11.10 6.55 -57.76
N ALA A 93 12.09 7.29 -58.25
CA ALA A 93 13.48 6.88 -58.41
C ALA A 93 14.28 6.68 -57.10
N ARG A 94 15.33 5.85 -57.22
CA ARG A 94 16.41 5.69 -56.25
C ARG A 94 17.11 7.03 -56.02
N GLU A 95 17.21 7.47 -54.77
CA GLU A 95 18.22 8.44 -54.36
C GLU A 95 18.95 7.97 -53.10
N HIS A 96 20.26 7.87 -53.29
CA HIS A 96 21.36 8.07 -52.34
C HIS A 96 21.16 7.64 -50.88
N ARG A 97 21.71 6.46 -50.60
CA ARG A 97 22.12 6.00 -49.27
C ARG A 97 23.30 6.85 -48.79
N GLU A 98 23.11 7.62 -47.73
CA GLU A 98 24.24 8.15 -46.93
C GLU A 98 24.80 7.02 -46.05
N PRO A 99 26.13 6.82 -45.97
CA PRO A 99 26.71 5.91 -45.01
C PRO A 99 26.59 6.50 -43.61
N ARG A 100 25.88 5.79 -42.72
CA ARG A 100 25.88 6.10 -41.28
C ARG A 100 27.32 6.13 -40.75
N GLU A 101 27.73 7.26 -40.20
CA GLU A 101 28.97 7.39 -39.43
C GLU A 101 28.92 6.48 -38.18
N GLN A 102 30.08 5.88 -37.89
CA GLN A 102 30.30 5.01 -36.75
C GLN A 102 30.30 5.83 -35.47
N ARG A 103 29.33 5.59 -34.57
CA ARG A 103 29.32 6.20 -33.25
C ARG A 103 30.02 5.25 -32.27
N GLU A 104 31.13 5.72 -31.70
CA GLU A 104 31.94 5.01 -30.70
C GLU A 104 31.12 4.62 -29.45
N PRO A 105 31.47 3.53 -28.75
CA PRO A 105 30.72 3.07 -27.59
C PRO A 105 31.15 3.90 -26.38
N TYR A 106 30.26 4.77 -25.88
CA TYR A 106 30.50 5.43 -24.60
C TYR A 106 30.34 4.40 -23.48
N GLY A 107 31.45 4.09 -22.82
CA GLY A 107 31.53 3.16 -21.72
C GLY A 107 30.89 3.66 -20.42
N GLY A 108 30.81 2.73 -19.47
CA GLY A 108 30.67 3.01 -18.05
C GLY A 108 29.27 2.78 -17.49
N ALA A 109 28.96 1.53 -17.13
CA ALA A 109 27.85 1.22 -16.23
C ALA A 109 28.18 1.73 -14.81
N PRO A 110 27.32 2.51 -14.14
CA PRO A 110 27.48 2.77 -12.71
C PRO A 110 27.01 1.56 -11.91
N GLN A 111 27.90 0.97 -11.13
CA GLN A 111 27.57 -0.03 -10.11
C GLN A 111 26.78 0.63 -8.98
N ALA A 112 25.62 0.07 -8.63
CA ALA A 112 24.83 0.48 -7.48
C ALA A 112 25.48 -0.05 -6.18
N PRO A 113 25.63 0.78 -5.13
CA PRO A 113 26.21 0.31 -3.87
C PRO A 113 25.21 -0.54 -3.08
N SER A 114 25.80 -1.49 -2.37
CA SER A 114 25.24 -2.61 -1.62
C SER A 114 24.31 -2.26 -0.45
N ASP A 115 23.39 -3.21 -0.23
CA ASP A 115 22.62 -3.55 0.97
C ASP A 115 22.93 -2.76 2.26
N ARG A 116 21.92 -2.02 2.72
CA ARG A 116 21.75 -1.69 4.13
C ARG A 116 20.52 -2.42 4.66
N SER A 117 20.78 -3.50 5.38
CA SER A 117 19.82 -4.17 6.26
C SER A 117 19.50 -3.24 7.44
N SER A 118 18.43 -2.45 7.32
CA SER A 118 17.82 -1.77 8.46
C SER A 118 16.68 -2.64 8.99
N SER A 119 16.90 -3.28 10.13
CA SER A 119 15.92 -4.10 10.87
C SER A 119 14.81 -3.29 11.54
N ASP A 120 14.45 -2.12 10.99
CA ASP A 120 13.45 -1.21 11.54
C ASP A 120 12.10 -1.39 10.81
N GLY A 121 11.55 -2.60 10.90
CA GLY A 121 10.24 -2.93 10.35
C GLY A 121 9.12 -2.32 11.21
N PRO A 122 7.99 -1.87 10.61
CA PRO A 122 6.95 -1.20 11.36
C PRO A 122 6.25 -2.13 12.37
N VAL A 123 6.16 -1.67 13.61
CA VAL A 123 5.49 -2.37 14.71
C VAL A 123 3.98 -2.20 14.58
N VAL A 124 3.30 -3.25 14.13
CA VAL A 124 1.82 -3.34 14.12
C VAL A 124 1.37 -4.06 15.39
N VAL A 125 0.60 -3.37 16.24
CA VAL A 125 0.06 -3.96 17.46
C VAL A 125 -1.39 -4.38 17.24
N THR A 126 -1.61 -5.68 17.04
CA THR A 126 -2.95 -6.29 17.07
C THR A 126 -3.25 -6.80 18.47
N ARG A 127 -4.20 -6.16 19.17
CA ARG A 127 -4.67 -6.62 20.48
C ARG A 127 -5.58 -7.84 20.27
N ARG A 128 -5.02 -9.06 20.30
CA ARG A 128 -5.83 -10.29 20.31
C ARG A 128 -6.66 -10.31 21.59
N ARG A 129 -7.99 -10.23 21.47
CA ARG A 129 -8.89 -10.55 22.59
C ARG A 129 -8.66 -12.02 22.95
N ARG A 130 -8.16 -12.28 24.17
CA ARG A 130 -8.30 -13.61 24.77
C ARG A 130 -9.79 -13.78 25.10
N LEU A 131 -10.41 -14.78 24.50
CA LEU A 131 -11.71 -15.28 24.97
C LEU A 131 -11.48 -15.84 26.37
N TYR A 132 -12.20 -15.32 27.36
CA TYR A 132 -12.19 -15.87 28.71
C TYR A 132 -12.68 -17.33 28.66
N GLY A 133 -12.04 -18.17 29.47
CA GLY A 133 -12.09 -19.63 29.37
C GLY A 133 -13.48 -20.24 29.42
N ALA A 134 -13.69 -21.22 28.53
CA ALA A 134 -14.61 -22.31 28.78
C ALA A 134 -13.89 -23.28 29.73
N GLY A 135 -14.32 -23.31 31.00
CA GLY A 135 -13.95 -24.37 31.92
C GLY A 135 -14.61 -25.67 31.45
N ASN A 136 -13.79 -26.63 31.02
CA ASN A 136 -14.23 -28.02 30.87
C ASN A 136 -14.19 -28.66 32.26
N ASP A 137 -15.34 -28.65 32.93
CA ASP A 137 -15.63 -29.53 34.05
C ASP A 137 -16.01 -30.90 33.46
N GLN A 138 -15.02 -31.80 33.38
CA GLN A 138 -15.26 -33.20 33.06
C GLN A 138 -14.46 -34.04 34.06
N GLY A 139 -15.05 -34.23 35.24
CA GLY A 139 -14.59 -35.18 36.24
C GLY A 139 -14.59 -36.59 35.67
N ASN A 140 -13.41 -37.07 35.30
CA ASN A 140 -13.16 -38.46 34.94
C ASN A 140 -12.82 -39.23 36.22
N ASN A 141 -13.83 -39.80 36.88
CA ASN A 141 -13.63 -40.81 37.91
C ASN A 141 -13.57 -42.18 37.25
N ASN A 142 -12.37 -42.74 37.11
CA ASN A 142 -12.22 -44.19 37.04
C ASN A 142 -10.82 -44.67 37.50
N GLY A 143 -10.83 -45.49 38.56
CA GLY A 143 -9.96 -46.67 38.69
C GLY A 143 -8.63 -46.49 39.42
N GLY A 144 -8.45 -47.21 40.53
CA GLY A 144 -7.13 -47.43 41.12
C GLY A 144 -7.13 -48.17 42.46
N ASN A 145 -7.40 -49.46 42.41
CA ASN A 145 -7.21 -50.44 43.49
C ASN A 145 -5.70 -50.56 43.82
N ALA A 146 -5.30 -50.57 45.10
CA ALA A 146 -4.05 -51.19 45.57
C ALA A 146 -4.02 -51.27 47.12
N GLU A 147 -4.01 -52.51 47.59
CA GLU A 147 -3.46 -53.08 48.85
C GLU A 147 -3.69 -52.41 50.21
#